data_AF-A0A4P8HSY0-F1
#
_entry.id   AF-A0A4P8HSY0-F1
#
_cell.length_a   1.000
_cell.length_b   1.000
_cell.length_c   1.000
_cell.angle_alpha   90.00
_cell.angle_beta   90.00
_cell.angle_gamma   90.00
#
_symmetry.space_group_name_H-M   'P 1'
#
loop_
_entity.id
_entity.type
_entity.pdbx_description
1 polymer ?
#
loop_
_entity_poly.entity_id
_entity_poly.type
_entity_poly.pdbx_seq_one_letter_code
_entity_poly.pdbx_strand_id
1 'polypeptide(L)'
;MKNHGTLAVLLLLAGGLIYSAMQQPRDRLQSNRRGAEATASMAQARGLSHGTPKLAAETAGGRIDRLPADTLHDMPSHQDTGRFVCKLPAEVGPVPLLDAVDAYLRGLPDSRRDPDLLRGLHRAAQQGNWLAKVQLFLSTLGNPAPDDTTLFSTITLIEWMQEHRIGTLYAAIGDAAGASGQHHGAPGNALSSLDIYAAMHHNYPSQYKVGRELLRSGDARQVATGRRMLDCAARALPVYRQADESRALAVRG
;
A
#
# COMPACT_ATOMS: atom_id res chain seq x y z
N MET A 1 -27.33 11.57 2.16
CA MET A 1 -26.87 10.44 3.00
C MET A 1 -25.58 9.93 2.36
N LYS A 2 -24.43 10.08 3.02
CA LYS A 2 -23.09 9.90 2.43
C LYS A 2 -22.64 8.45 2.60
N ASN A 3 -22.36 7.79 1.47
CA ASN A 3 -21.99 6.37 1.39
C ASN A 3 -20.51 6.13 1.77
N HIS A 4 -20.16 6.31 3.04
CA HIS A 4 -18.79 6.07 3.54
C HIS A 4 -18.44 4.57 3.61
N GLY A 5 -19.41 3.68 3.79
CA GLY A 5 -19.20 2.22 3.83
C GLY A 5 -18.73 1.61 2.50
N THR A 6 -19.04 2.23 1.36
CA THR A 6 -18.57 1.76 0.04
C THR A 6 -17.06 1.88 -0.15
N LEU A 7 -16.41 2.82 0.54
CA LEU A 7 -14.97 3.03 0.40
C LEU A 7 -14.16 1.99 1.21
N ALA A 8 -14.66 1.58 2.37
CA ALA A 8 -14.10 0.47 3.15
C ALA A 8 -14.27 -0.88 2.42
N VAL A 9 -15.44 -1.09 1.80
CA VAL A 9 -15.68 -2.24 0.94
C VAL A 9 -14.82 -2.19 -0.33
N LEU A 10 -14.56 -1.01 -0.90
CA LEU A 10 -13.62 -0.85 -2.02
C LEU A 10 -12.15 -1.05 -1.61
N LEU A 11 -11.72 -0.67 -0.41
CA LEU A 11 -10.36 -0.98 0.07
C LEU A 11 -10.15 -2.50 0.24
N LEU A 12 -11.22 -3.23 0.57
CA LEU A 12 -11.22 -4.70 0.68
C LEU A 12 -11.50 -5.44 -0.65
N LEU A 13 -12.13 -4.79 -1.64
CA LEU A 13 -12.51 -5.41 -2.93
C LEU A 13 -11.73 -4.89 -4.16
N ALA A 14 -11.15 -3.68 -4.14
CA ALA A 14 -10.63 -3.01 -5.33
C ALA A 14 -9.18 -3.35 -5.70
N GLY A 15 -8.46 -4.15 -4.91
CA GLY A 15 -7.08 -4.50 -5.27
C GLY A 15 -6.94 -5.50 -6.43
N GLY A 16 -8.05 -5.98 -7.00
CA GLY A 16 -8.05 -6.68 -8.29
C GLY A 16 -7.69 -5.79 -9.49
N LEU A 17 -7.81 -4.46 -9.38
CA LEU A 17 -7.59 -3.52 -10.50
C LEU A 17 -6.25 -2.78 -10.47
N ILE A 18 -5.58 -2.71 -9.31
CA ILE A 18 -4.24 -2.09 -9.18
C ILE A 18 -3.16 -2.94 -9.90
N TYR A 19 -3.45 -4.23 -10.11
CA TYR A 19 -2.54 -5.20 -10.74
C TYR A 19 -2.29 -4.95 -12.24
N SER A 20 -3.20 -4.29 -12.96
CA SER A 20 -3.08 -4.13 -14.43
C SER A 20 -2.22 -2.95 -14.87
N ALA A 21 -2.00 -1.94 -14.01
CA ALA A 21 -1.29 -0.72 -14.40
C ALA A 21 0.24 -0.80 -14.21
N MET A 22 0.74 -1.76 -13.41
CA MET A 22 2.19 -1.95 -13.20
C MET A 22 2.79 -3.13 -13.95
N GLN A 23 1.98 -3.95 -14.63
CA GLN A 23 2.43 -5.10 -15.41
C GLN A 23 1.72 -5.22 -16.76
N GLN A 24 2.08 -4.39 -17.74
CA GLN A 24 2.09 -4.82 -19.14
C GLN A 24 3.28 -4.13 -19.84
N PRO A 25 4.11 -4.88 -20.59
CA PRO A 25 3.62 -5.77 -21.63
C PRO A 25 4.28 -7.16 -21.67
N ARG A 26 3.47 -8.21 -21.57
CA ARG A 26 3.41 -9.37 -22.50
C ARG A 26 2.33 -10.34 -22.00
N ASP A 27 1.70 -11.03 -22.94
CA ASP A 27 0.69 -12.09 -22.78
C ASP A 27 -0.77 -11.65 -22.75
N ARG A 28 -1.28 -11.36 -23.95
CA ARG A 28 -2.68 -11.04 -24.25
C ARG A 28 -3.44 -12.16 -24.98
N LEU A 29 -3.03 -13.44 -24.86
CA LEU A 29 -3.63 -14.53 -25.67
C LEU A 29 -4.23 -15.71 -24.91
N GLN A 30 -4.32 -15.70 -23.57
CA GLN A 30 -4.85 -16.86 -22.83
C GLN A 30 -6.08 -16.62 -21.93
N SER A 31 -6.62 -15.39 -21.84
CA SER A 31 -7.68 -15.07 -20.87
C SER A 31 -9.11 -15.39 -21.32
N ASN A 32 -9.35 -15.72 -22.60
CA ASN A 32 -10.72 -15.87 -23.10
C ASN A 32 -11.37 -17.25 -22.84
N ARG A 33 -10.68 -18.19 -22.18
CA ARG A 33 -11.24 -19.54 -21.94
C ARG A 33 -11.58 -19.88 -20.48
N ARG A 34 -11.19 -19.06 -19.50
CA ARG A 34 -11.47 -19.32 -18.06
C ARG A 34 -12.66 -18.55 -17.48
N GLY A 35 -13.28 -17.65 -18.26
CA GLY A 35 -14.41 -16.84 -17.79
C GLY A 35 -15.75 -17.56 -17.66
N ALA A 36 -15.88 -18.78 -18.20
CA ALA A 36 -17.16 -19.50 -18.23
C ALA A 36 -17.34 -20.52 -17.08
N GLU A 37 -16.26 -20.92 -16.39
CA GLU A 37 -16.36 -21.87 -15.25
C GLU A 37 -16.44 -21.17 -13.89
N ALA A 38 -15.97 -19.92 -13.78
CA ALA A 38 -15.97 -19.16 -12.53
C ALA A 38 -17.37 -18.69 -12.08
N THR A 39 -18.33 -18.55 -13.01
CA THR A 39 -19.70 -18.15 -12.70
C THR A 39 -20.58 -19.29 -12.20
N ALA A 40 -20.20 -20.55 -12.45
CA ALA A 40 -20.94 -21.73 -11.97
C ALA A 40 -20.60 -22.09 -10.51
N SER A 41 -19.40 -21.76 -10.02
CA SER A 41 -18.96 -22.11 -8.66
C SER A 41 -19.47 -21.15 -7.57
N MET A 42 -19.89 -19.93 -7.92
CA MET A 42 -20.41 -18.95 -6.96
C MET A 42 -21.83 -19.25 -6.43
N ALA A 43 -22.56 -20.21 -7.02
CA ALA A 43 -23.93 -20.52 -6.60
C ALA A 43 -24.03 -21.57 -5.47
N GLN A 44 -22.93 -22.21 -5.06
CA GLN A 44 -22.97 -23.38 -4.16
C GLN A 44 -22.28 -23.21 -2.79
N ALA A 45 -21.83 -22.00 -2.45
CA ALA A 45 -21.23 -21.71 -1.13
C ALA A 45 -22.21 -21.00 -0.16
N ARG A 46 -23.52 -21.28 -0.26
CA ARG A 46 -24.49 -21.00 0.80
C ARG A 46 -24.75 -22.28 1.59
N GLY A 47 -23.81 -22.62 2.46
CA GLY A 47 -23.97 -23.75 3.37
C GLY A 47 -22.84 -23.78 4.38
N LEU A 48 -23.23 -23.74 5.67
CA LEU A 48 -22.39 -23.94 6.86
C LEU A 48 -21.63 -22.70 7.35
N SER A 49 -22.39 -21.71 7.81
CA SER A 49 -21.90 -20.74 8.79
C SER A 49 -21.86 -21.43 10.16
N HIS A 50 -20.70 -21.99 10.51
CA HIS A 50 -20.43 -22.46 11.86
C HIS A 50 -20.04 -21.26 12.75
N GLY A 51 -21.04 -20.75 13.48
CA GLY A 51 -20.94 -20.12 14.79
C GLY A 51 -19.73 -19.22 15.06
N THR A 52 -19.72 -18.02 14.52
CA THR A 52 -18.92 -16.91 15.09
C THR A 52 -19.75 -16.16 16.14
N PRO A 53 -19.15 -15.72 17.27
CA PRO A 53 -19.86 -14.87 18.23
C PRO A 53 -20.14 -13.52 17.58
N LYS A 54 -21.42 -13.20 17.41
CA LYS A 54 -21.98 -11.99 16.78
C LYS A 54 -21.32 -10.67 17.24
N LEU A 55 -20.84 -10.60 18.48
CA LEU A 55 -20.11 -9.44 19.02
C LEU A 55 -18.79 -9.13 18.30
N ALA A 56 -18.05 -10.13 17.84
CA ALA A 56 -16.77 -9.90 17.14
C ALA A 56 -17.02 -9.23 15.78
N ALA A 57 -18.02 -9.71 15.03
CA ALA A 57 -18.41 -9.15 13.75
C ALA A 57 -18.96 -7.71 13.87
N GLU A 58 -19.77 -7.42 14.90
CA GLU A 58 -20.29 -6.07 15.16
C GLU A 58 -19.17 -5.10 15.59
N THR A 59 -18.20 -5.57 16.37
CA THR A 59 -17.03 -4.77 16.79
C THR A 59 -16.09 -4.49 15.62
N ALA A 60 -15.86 -5.48 14.75
CA ALA A 60 -15.07 -5.31 13.53
C ALA A 60 -15.76 -4.34 12.56
N GLY A 61 -17.07 -4.51 12.31
CA GLY A 61 -17.85 -3.63 11.44
C GLY A 61 -17.80 -2.17 11.90
N GLY A 62 -18.03 -1.92 13.20
CA GLY A 62 -17.96 -0.58 13.77
C GLY A 62 -16.56 0.07 13.71
N ARG A 63 -15.48 -0.72 13.69
CA ARG A 63 -14.11 -0.22 13.48
C ARG A 63 -13.86 0.09 12.00
N ILE A 64 -14.20 -0.85 11.11
CA ILE A 64 -14.04 -0.72 9.66
C ILE A 64 -14.76 0.54 9.13
N ASP A 65 -15.97 0.83 9.61
CA ASP A 65 -16.74 1.99 9.15
C ASP A 65 -16.14 3.34 9.56
N ARG A 66 -15.38 3.37 10.67
CA ARG A 66 -14.74 4.59 11.19
C ARG A 66 -13.38 4.86 10.54
N LEU A 67 -12.64 3.81 10.20
CA LEU A 67 -11.26 3.91 9.70
C LEU A 67 -11.09 4.91 8.53
N PRO A 68 -11.90 4.90 7.45
CA PRO A 68 -11.71 5.85 6.36
C PRO A 68 -11.97 7.30 6.76
N ALA A 69 -12.99 7.53 7.60
CA ALA A 69 -13.36 8.87 8.03
C ALA A 69 -12.27 9.46 8.94
N ASP A 70 -11.80 8.67 9.91
CA ASP A 70 -10.76 9.10 10.85
C ASP A 70 -9.42 9.31 10.14
N THR A 71 -9.03 8.37 9.26
CA THR A 71 -7.76 8.46 8.52
C THR A 71 -7.68 9.72 7.65
N LEU A 72 -8.79 10.09 6.99
CA LEU A 72 -8.83 11.28 6.15
C LEU A 72 -9.01 12.58 6.96
N HIS A 73 -9.65 12.51 8.12
CA HIS A 73 -9.80 13.66 9.01
C HIS A 73 -8.46 14.11 9.60
N ASP A 74 -7.57 13.17 9.88
CA ASP A 74 -6.25 13.44 10.46
C ASP A 74 -5.26 14.09 9.47
N MET A 75 -5.60 14.16 8.18
CA MET A 75 -4.75 14.73 7.14
C MET A 75 -4.98 16.24 7.01
N PRO A 76 -3.92 17.07 7.12
CA PRO A 76 -4.03 18.49 6.81
C PRO A 76 -4.47 18.73 5.36
N SER A 77 -5.33 19.72 5.14
CA SER A 77 -5.86 20.07 3.81
C SER A 77 -4.80 20.55 2.82
N HIS A 78 -3.64 21.00 3.31
CA HIS A 78 -2.51 21.41 2.50
C HIS A 78 -1.19 20.82 3.04
N GLN A 79 -0.40 20.24 2.14
CA GLN A 79 0.90 19.65 2.44
C GLN A 79 2.02 20.52 1.84
N ASP A 80 2.83 21.13 2.70
CA ASP A 80 4.01 21.90 2.28
C ASP A 80 5.20 20.96 2.09
N THR A 81 5.46 20.58 0.83
CA THR A 81 6.60 19.73 0.44
C THR A 81 7.94 20.33 0.88
N GLY A 82 8.04 21.65 1.04
CA GLY A 82 9.24 22.33 1.54
C GLY A 82 9.65 21.86 2.95
N ARG A 83 8.71 21.32 3.74
CA ARG A 83 8.94 20.79 5.09
C ARG A 83 9.37 19.32 5.10
N PHE A 84 9.62 18.72 3.95
CA PHE A 84 10.08 17.33 3.87
C PHE A 84 11.38 17.11 4.66
N VAL A 85 11.34 16.14 5.58
CA VAL A 85 12.49 15.65 6.34
C VAL A 85 12.68 14.17 6.02
N CYS A 86 13.87 13.83 5.52
CA CYS A 86 14.24 12.43 5.31
C CYS A 86 14.49 11.75 6.66
N LYS A 87 13.92 10.55 6.84
CA LYS A 87 14.27 9.62 7.90
C LYS A 87 14.48 8.23 7.31
N LEU A 88 15.62 7.62 7.58
CA LEU A 88 15.90 6.22 7.28
C LEU A 88 15.10 5.30 8.20
N PRO A 89 14.94 4.01 7.86
CA PRO A 89 14.03 3.15 8.62
C PRO A 89 14.30 3.07 10.12
N ALA A 90 15.57 3.00 10.52
CA ALA A 90 15.96 2.97 11.93
C ALA A 90 15.70 4.29 12.69
N GLU A 91 15.55 5.42 11.97
CA GLU A 91 15.21 6.72 12.54
C GLU A 91 13.69 6.92 12.69
N VAL A 92 12.89 6.12 12.00
CA VAL A 92 11.42 6.11 12.10
C VAL A 92 10.97 5.24 13.27
N GLY A 93 11.58 4.05 13.40
CA GLY A 93 11.24 3.12 14.47
C GLY A 93 12.11 1.86 14.45
N PRO A 94 11.82 0.89 15.32
CA PRO A 94 12.59 -0.34 15.42
C PRO A 94 12.57 -1.14 14.12
N VAL A 95 13.73 -1.67 13.73
CA VAL A 95 13.91 -2.53 12.54
C VAL A 95 14.66 -3.84 12.85
N PRO A 96 14.29 -4.60 13.90
CA PRO A 96 14.89 -5.91 14.15
C PRO A 96 14.62 -6.88 12.99
N LEU A 97 15.55 -7.79 12.72
CA LEU A 97 15.44 -8.75 11.61
C LEU A 97 15.21 -8.09 10.24
N LEU A 98 15.88 -6.96 9.98
CA LEU A 98 15.76 -6.25 8.70
C LEU A 98 16.09 -7.14 7.49
N ASP A 99 17.03 -8.08 7.63
CA ASP A 99 17.38 -9.05 6.58
C ASP A 99 16.17 -9.88 6.11
N ALA A 100 15.21 -10.17 6.99
CA ALA A 100 13.98 -10.89 6.61
C ALA A 100 13.08 -10.02 5.73
N VAL A 101 13.01 -8.72 6.02
CA VAL A 101 12.28 -7.75 5.18
C VAL A 101 12.97 -7.60 3.83
N ASP A 102 14.30 -7.50 3.81
CA ASP A 102 15.08 -7.37 2.57
C ASP A 102 15.00 -8.62 1.71
N ALA A 103 15.02 -9.82 2.31
CA ALA A 103 14.81 -11.08 1.59
C ALA A 103 13.40 -11.14 0.97
N TYR A 104 12.37 -10.79 1.75
CA TYR A 104 10.99 -10.73 1.27
C TYR A 104 10.85 -9.76 0.09
N LEU A 105 11.39 -8.54 0.21
CA LEU A 105 11.30 -7.51 -0.83
C LEU A 105 12.04 -7.89 -2.11
N ARG A 106 13.24 -8.48 -2.01
CA ARG A 106 13.99 -8.96 -3.18
C ARG A 106 13.31 -10.11 -3.91
N GLY A 107 12.57 -10.95 -3.18
CA GLY A 107 11.83 -12.08 -3.75
C GLY A 107 10.48 -11.71 -4.37
N LEU A 108 10.08 -10.44 -4.38
CA LEU A 108 8.81 -10.05 -4.98
C LEU A 108 8.80 -10.28 -6.51
N PRO A 109 7.67 -10.75 -7.09
CA PRO A 109 6.38 -10.98 -6.43
C PRO A 109 6.24 -12.35 -5.74
N ASP A 110 7.13 -13.30 -6.01
CA ASP A 110 6.99 -14.71 -5.59
C ASP A 110 7.01 -14.89 -4.07
N SER A 111 7.74 -14.04 -3.36
CA SER A 111 7.83 -14.02 -1.89
C SER A 111 6.47 -13.87 -1.19
N ARG A 112 5.45 -13.36 -1.88
CA ARG A 112 4.07 -13.26 -1.35
C ARG A 112 3.42 -14.63 -1.10
N ARG A 113 3.93 -15.69 -1.74
CA ARG A 113 3.41 -17.06 -1.61
C ARG A 113 4.44 -18.00 -0.97
N ASP A 114 5.61 -17.50 -0.66
CA ASP A 114 6.67 -18.26 -0.02
C ASP A 114 6.42 -18.32 1.50
N PRO A 115 6.09 -19.49 2.06
CA PRO A 115 5.78 -19.62 3.47
C PRO A 115 6.98 -19.32 4.38
N ASP A 116 8.22 -19.50 3.91
CA ASP A 116 9.42 -19.27 4.71
C ASP A 116 9.72 -17.77 4.82
N LEU A 117 9.62 -17.06 3.69
CA LEU A 117 9.77 -15.61 3.67
C LEU A 117 8.66 -14.91 4.44
N LEU A 118 7.41 -15.38 4.34
CA LEU A 118 6.30 -14.88 5.14
C LEU A 118 6.49 -15.14 6.63
N ARG A 119 6.96 -16.33 7.03
CA ARG A 119 7.28 -16.63 8.44
C ARG A 119 8.35 -15.70 8.98
N GLY A 120 9.39 -15.42 8.19
CA GLY A 120 10.43 -14.44 8.53
C GLY A 120 9.85 -13.04 8.74
N LEU A 121 8.98 -12.61 7.84
CA LEU A 121 8.31 -11.32 7.90
C LEU A 121 7.40 -11.19 9.13
N HIS A 122 6.61 -12.21 9.43
CA HIS A 122 5.78 -12.26 10.64
C HIS A 122 6.63 -12.18 11.92
N ARG A 123 7.74 -12.90 11.98
CA ARG A 123 8.66 -12.84 13.13
C ARG A 123 9.25 -11.44 13.31
N ALA A 124 9.68 -10.80 12.23
CA ALA A 124 10.18 -9.42 12.28
C ALA A 124 9.11 -8.45 12.79
N ALA A 125 7.87 -8.56 12.29
CA ALA A 125 6.76 -7.72 12.73
C ALA A 125 6.42 -7.92 14.21
N GLN A 126 6.44 -9.17 14.70
CA GLN A 126 6.22 -9.51 16.12
C GLN A 126 7.32 -8.93 17.03
N GLN A 127 8.55 -8.81 16.53
CA GLN A 127 9.64 -8.14 17.25
C GLN A 127 9.60 -6.61 17.16
N GLY A 128 8.57 -6.04 16.52
CA GLY A 128 8.38 -4.60 16.41
C GLY A 128 8.98 -3.97 15.15
N ASN A 129 9.43 -4.77 14.17
CA ASN A 129 9.89 -4.23 12.88
C ASN A 129 8.72 -3.58 12.13
N TRP A 130 8.76 -2.25 12.05
CA TRP A 130 7.68 -1.47 11.46
C TRP A 130 7.55 -1.66 9.94
N LEU A 131 8.67 -1.87 9.24
CA LEU A 131 8.66 -2.20 7.82
C LEU A 131 8.01 -3.55 7.57
N ALA A 132 8.25 -4.53 8.44
CA ALA A 132 7.61 -5.83 8.34
C ALA A 132 6.08 -5.73 8.53
N LYS A 133 5.60 -4.94 9.50
CA LYS A 133 4.17 -4.64 9.68
C LYS A 133 3.55 -4.03 8.42
N VAL A 134 4.25 -3.08 7.80
CA VAL A 134 3.85 -2.47 6.53
C VAL A 134 3.75 -3.52 5.41
N GLN A 135 4.73 -4.40 5.27
CA GLN A 135 4.70 -5.43 4.23
C GLN A 135 3.60 -6.47 4.45
N LEU A 136 3.32 -6.83 5.71
CA LEU A 136 2.19 -7.70 6.04
C LEU A 136 0.86 -7.04 5.64
N PHE A 137 0.67 -5.76 5.96
CA PHE A 137 -0.50 -5.02 5.50
C PHE A 137 -0.61 -5.02 3.96
N LEU A 138 0.47 -4.67 3.25
CA LEU A 138 0.48 -4.66 1.79
C LEU A 138 0.21 -6.04 1.16
N SER A 139 0.57 -7.13 1.84
CA SER A 139 0.27 -8.49 1.38
C SER A 139 -1.22 -8.83 1.43
N THR A 140 -1.97 -8.17 2.32
CA THR A 140 -3.43 -8.36 2.45
C THR A 140 -4.23 -7.48 1.50
N LEU A 141 -3.65 -6.38 1.00
CA LEU A 141 -4.34 -5.46 0.10
C LEU A 141 -4.82 -6.17 -1.17
N GLY A 142 -6.10 -5.99 -1.48
CA GLY A 142 -6.72 -6.55 -2.67
C GLY A 142 -7.17 -7.99 -2.58
N ASN A 143 -6.95 -8.64 -1.44
CA ASN A 143 -7.43 -9.98 -1.19
C ASN A 143 -8.51 -9.94 -0.09
N PRO A 144 -9.64 -10.63 -0.27
CA PRO A 144 -10.58 -10.80 0.83
C PRO A 144 -9.89 -11.56 1.96
N ALA A 145 -10.13 -11.14 3.20
CA ALA A 145 -9.62 -11.85 4.37
C ALA A 145 -10.21 -13.28 4.38
N PRO A 146 -9.38 -14.33 4.48
CA PRO A 146 -9.86 -15.71 4.46
C PRO A 146 -10.60 -16.09 5.76
N ASP A 147 -10.33 -15.36 6.85
CA ASP A 147 -10.92 -15.58 8.17
C ASP A 147 -10.95 -14.27 9.00
N ASP A 148 -11.70 -14.31 10.11
CA ASP A 148 -11.85 -13.19 11.03
C ASP A 148 -10.50 -12.78 11.66
N THR A 149 -9.60 -13.73 11.90
CA THR A 149 -8.28 -13.47 12.48
C THR A 149 -7.44 -12.57 11.57
N THR A 150 -7.47 -12.84 10.27
CA THR A 150 -6.79 -12.06 9.24
C THR A 150 -7.41 -10.68 9.12
N LEU A 151 -8.75 -10.59 9.18
CA LEU A 151 -9.47 -9.32 9.19
C LEU A 151 -9.07 -8.46 10.39
N PHE A 152 -9.13 -8.99 11.62
CA PHE A 152 -8.74 -8.28 12.83
C PHE A 152 -7.27 -7.86 12.83
N SER A 153 -6.38 -8.72 12.33
CA SER A 153 -4.96 -8.41 12.19
C SER A 153 -4.75 -7.26 11.22
N THR A 154 -5.48 -7.24 10.10
CA THR A 154 -5.41 -6.16 9.10
C THR A 154 -5.91 -4.83 9.68
N ILE A 155 -7.06 -4.84 10.37
CA ILE A 155 -7.60 -3.64 11.05
C ILE A 155 -6.60 -3.10 12.06
N THR A 156 -5.99 -3.98 12.87
CA THR A 156 -4.99 -3.59 13.87
C THR A 156 -3.74 -2.97 13.23
N LEU A 157 -3.32 -3.46 12.06
CA LEU A 157 -2.22 -2.85 11.30
C LEU A 157 -2.60 -1.47 10.75
N ILE A 158 -3.83 -1.30 10.27
CA ILE A 158 -4.35 -0.01 9.79
C ILE A 158 -4.33 1.01 10.94
N GLU A 159 -4.91 0.68 12.09
CA GLU A 159 -4.95 1.56 13.26
C GLU A 159 -3.54 1.92 13.74
N TRP A 160 -2.65 0.93 13.84
CA TRP A 160 -1.27 1.16 14.22
C TRP A 160 -0.56 2.13 13.25
N MET A 161 -0.76 1.95 11.93
CA MET A 161 -0.19 2.86 10.92
C MET A 161 -0.80 4.27 11.00
N GLN A 162 -2.09 4.39 11.30
CA GLN A 162 -2.74 5.68 11.49
C GLN A 162 -2.16 6.41 12.71
N GLU A 163 -2.11 5.74 13.86
CA GLU A 163 -1.54 6.26 15.12
C GLU A 163 -0.09 6.73 14.93
N HIS A 164 0.71 5.96 14.19
CA HIS A 164 2.13 6.26 13.94
C HIS A 164 2.36 7.12 12.69
N ARG A 165 1.29 7.57 12.03
CA ARG A 165 1.31 8.34 10.77
C ARG A 165 2.25 7.72 9.73
N ILE A 166 2.08 6.44 9.46
CA ILE A 166 2.81 5.71 8.43
C ILE A 166 2.12 5.91 7.08
N GLY A 167 2.82 6.56 6.17
CA GLY A 167 2.34 7.02 4.87
C GLY A 167 1.84 5.92 3.95
N THR A 168 2.26 4.66 4.16
CA THR A 168 1.78 3.51 3.39
C THR A 168 0.26 3.38 3.43
N LEU A 169 -0.37 3.66 4.59
CA LEU A 169 -1.82 3.63 4.71
C LEU A 169 -2.47 4.62 3.73
N TYR A 170 -1.97 5.85 3.69
CA TYR A 170 -2.49 6.93 2.86
C TYR A 170 -2.23 6.70 1.37
N ALA A 171 -1.07 6.15 1.02
CA ALA A 171 -0.77 5.73 -0.34
C ALA A 171 -1.77 4.64 -0.81
N ALA A 172 -2.03 3.62 0.02
CA ALA A 172 -2.99 2.56 -0.29
C ALA A 172 -4.42 3.11 -0.49
N ILE A 173 -4.83 4.09 0.33
CA ILE A 173 -6.12 4.78 0.16
C ILE A 173 -6.17 5.56 -1.16
N GLY A 174 -5.11 6.28 -1.49
CA GLY A 174 -4.99 7.03 -2.74
C GLY A 174 -5.08 6.12 -3.98
N ASP A 175 -4.34 5.01 -3.96
CA ASP A 175 -4.32 4.03 -5.05
C ASP A 175 -5.70 3.37 -5.22
N ALA A 176 -6.38 3.02 -4.13
CA ALA A 176 -7.74 2.46 -4.18
C ALA A 176 -8.77 3.46 -4.71
N ALA A 177 -8.68 4.73 -4.31
CA ALA A 177 -9.56 5.81 -4.80
C ALA A 177 -9.31 6.16 -6.27
N GLY A 178 -8.06 6.07 -6.73
CA GLY A 178 -7.70 6.20 -8.14
C GLY A 178 -8.25 5.05 -8.98
N ALA A 179 -8.12 3.81 -8.49
CA ALA A 179 -8.60 2.61 -9.16
C ALA A 179 -10.15 2.54 -9.25
N SER A 180 -10.87 3.12 -8.29
CA SER A 180 -12.34 3.19 -8.29
C SER A 180 -12.93 4.25 -9.23
N GLY A 181 -12.09 5.04 -9.93
CA GLY A 181 -12.52 6.09 -10.84
C GLY A 181 -13.18 7.29 -10.16
N GLN A 182 -13.09 7.40 -8.83
CA GLN A 182 -13.70 8.47 -8.04
C GLN A 182 -12.91 9.79 -8.06
N HIS A 183 -11.80 9.85 -8.80
CA HIS A 183 -11.11 11.10 -9.10
C HIS A 183 -11.62 11.72 -10.40
N HIS A 184 -12.47 12.74 -10.28
CA HIS A 184 -12.72 13.73 -11.34
C HIS A 184 -11.55 14.74 -11.46
N GLY A 185 -10.31 14.24 -11.49
CA GLY A 185 -9.12 15.00 -11.81
C GLY A 185 -8.64 14.62 -13.21
N ALA A 186 -8.24 15.60 -14.01
CA ALA A 186 -7.84 15.43 -15.40
C ALA A 186 -6.86 14.24 -15.62
N PRO A 187 -6.93 13.56 -16.78
CA PRO A 187 -6.04 12.44 -17.08
C PRO A 187 -4.61 12.97 -17.26
N GLY A 188 -3.76 12.75 -16.25
CA GLY A 188 -2.32 12.98 -16.34
C GLY A 188 -1.70 13.32 -15.00
N ASN A 189 -0.80 12.46 -14.52
CA ASN A 189 0.35 12.71 -13.62
C ASN A 189 0.20 13.61 -12.39
N ALA A 190 -1.01 14.08 -12.02
CA ALA A 190 -1.19 14.97 -10.90
C ALA A 190 -1.01 14.19 -9.59
N LEU A 191 -0.05 14.62 -8.77
CA LEU A 191 0.10 14.12 -7.42
C LEU A 191 -1.19 14.39 -6.63
N SER A 192 -1.77 13.36 -6.03
CA SER A 192 -2.86 13.56 -5.07
C SER A 192 -2.32 14.13 -3.75
N SER A 193 -3.20 14.74 -2.95
CA SER A 193 -2.83 15.14 -1.58
C SER A 193 -2.37 13.95 -0.73
N LEU A 194 -2.96 12.77 -0.96
CA LEU A 194 -2.57 11.51 -0.33
C LEU A 194 -1.17 11.05 -0.74
N ASP A 195 -0.77 11.22 -2.00
CA ASP A 195 0.59 10.93 -2.46
C ASP A 195 1.62 11.81 -1.75
N ILE A 196 1.33 13.11 -1.64
CA ILE A 196 2.21 14.07 -0.98
C ILE A 196 2.30 13.76 0.50
N TYR A 197 1.17 13.52 1.17
CA TYR A 197 1.14 13.16 2.58
C TYR A 197 1.94 11.87 2.83
N ALA A 198 1.70 10.82 2.04
CA ALA A 198 2.43 9.56 2.17
C ALA A 198 3.95 9.75 2.03
N ALA A 199 4.40 10.55 1.05
CA ALA A 199 5.81 10.86 0.87
C ALA A 199 6.43 11.59 2.08
N MET A 200 5.69 12.51 2.68
CA MET A 200 6.11 13.22 3.89
C MET A 200 6.15 12.33 5.14
N HIS A 201 5.46 11.19 5.11
CA HIS A 201 5.21 10.32 6.25
C HIS A 201 5.80 8.92 6.06
N HIS A 202 7.11 8.83 5.81
CA HIS A 202 7.84 7.55 5.84
C HIS A 202 7.40 6.47 4.81
N ASN A 203 6.72 6.86 3.72
CA ASN A 203 6.52 5.97 2.58
C ASN A 203 7.53 6.27 1.46
N TYR A 204 8.58 5.44 1.38
CA TYR A 204 9.66 5.61 0.41
C TYR A 204 9.23 5.49 -1.07
N PRO A 205 8.31 4.58 -1.46
CA PRO A 205 7.74 4.59 -2.81
C PRO A 205 7.06 5.92 -3.18
N SER A 206 6.27 6.50 -2.27
CA SER A 206 5.65 7.81 -2.47
C SER A 206 6.69 8.93 -2.52
N GLN A 207 7.75 8.88 -1.70
CA GLN A 207 8.87 9.82 -1.82
C GLN A 207 9.50 9.79 -3.20
N TYR A 208 9.69 8.60 -3.77
CA TYR A 208 10.19 8.47 -5.14
C TYR A 208 9.20 9.06 -6.17
N LYS A 209 7.92 8.70 -6.07
CA LYS A 209 6.84 9.20 -6.95
C LYS A 209 6.72 10.72 -6.92
N VAL A 210 6.59 11.30 -5.73
CA VAL A 210 6.48 12.76 -5.52
C VAL A 210 7.77 13.46 -5.92
N GLY A 211 8.92 12.93 -5.51
CA GLY A 211 10.22 13.52 -5.80
C GLY A 211 10.45 13.71 -7.29
N ARG A 212 10.13 12.69 -8.10
CA ARG A 212 10.18 12.78 -9.56
C ARG A 212 9.32 13.89 -10.14
N GLU A 213 8.14 14.13 -9.57
CA GLU A 213 7.23 15.14 -10.11
C GLU A 213 7.60 16.56 -9.69
N LEU A 214 8.15 16.72 -8.49
CA LEU A 214 8.73 17.99 -8.07
C LEU A 214 9.92 18.42 -8.95
N LEU A 215 10.68 17.47 -9.51
CA LEU A 215 11.74 17.79 -10.49
C LEU A 215 11.20 18.43 -11.78
N ARG A 216 9.92 18.24 -12.12
CA ARG A 216 9.30 18.77 -13.34
C ARG A 216 8.58 20.11 -13.13
N SER A 217 8.53 20.60 -11.90
CA SER A 217 7.74 21.79 -11.51
C SER A 217 8.26 23.13 -12.04
N GLY A 218 9.52 23.21 -12.48
CA GLY A 218 10.18 24.47 -12.87
C GLY A 218 10.59 25.39 -11.71
N ASP A 219 10.11 25.15 -10.48
CA ASP A 219 10.51 25.89 -9.27
C ASP A 219 11.77 25.27 -8.65
N ALA A 220 12.83 26.07 -8.51
CA ALA A 220 14.10 25.64 -7.94
C ALA A 220 13.98 25.05 -6.51
N ARG A 221 13.08 25.57 -5.68
CA ARG A 221 12.83 25.06 -4.32
C ARG A 221 12.17 23.69 -4.36
N GLN A 222 11.18 23.51 -5.22
CA GLN A 222 10.52 22.22 -5.42
C GLN A 222 11.49 21.18 -5.99
N VAL A 223 12.30 21.56 -6.99
CA VAL A 223 13.36 20.70 -7.55
C VAL A 223 14.33 20.24 -6.45
N ALA A 224 14.78 21.15 -5.58
CA ALA A 224 15.66 20.80 -4.47
C ALA A 224 15.01 19.82 -3.49
N THR A 225 13.73 20.02 -3.15
CA THR A 225 12.95 19.07 -2.35
C THR A 225 12.82 17.72 -3.04
N GLY A 226 12.52 17.70 -4.34
CA GLY A 226 12.38 16.48 -5.12
C GLY A 226 13.65 15.63 -5.12
N ARG A 227 14.83 16.26 -5.24
CA ARG A 227 16.12 15.57 -5.10
C ARG A 227 16.28 14.94 -3.71
N ARG A 228 15.96 15.69 -2.64
CA ARG A 228 16.04 15.14 -1.27
C ARG A 228 15.13 13.92 -1.07
N MET A 229 13.93 13.93 -1.65
CA MET A 229 13.00 12.79 -1.57
C MET A 229 13.53 11.56 -2.31
N LEU A 230 14.07 11.75 -3.52
CA LEU A 230 14.67 10.65 -4.29
C LEU A 230 15.88 10.04 -3.59
N ASP A 231 16.78 10.89 -3.09
CA ASP A 231 17.95 10.45 -2.33
C ASP A 231 17.54 9.70 -1.05
N CYS A 232 16.46 10.13 -0.39
CA CYS A 232 15.92 9.46 0.79
C CYS A 232 15.41 8.06 0.44
N ALA A 233 14.58 7.95 -0.60
CA ALA A 233 14.02 6.68 -1.05
C ALA A 233 15.13 5.68 -1.45
N ALA A 234 16.15 6.15 -2.17
CA ALA A 234 17.27 5.32 -2.60
C ALA A 234 18.13 4.80 -1.44
N ARG A 235 18.28 5.58 -0.36
CA ARG A 235 19.04 5.18 0.84
C ARG A 235 18.22 4.35 1.82
N ALA A 236 16.90 4.43 1.77
CA ALA A 236 16.04 3.81 2.77
C ALA A 236 16.07 2.28 2.74
N LEU A 237 16.04 1.66 1.56
CA LEU A 237 16.19 0.22 1.42
C LEU A 237 17.04 -0.12 0.18
N PRO A 238 17.99 -1.07 0.29
CA PRO A 238 18.85 -1.47 -0.82
C PRO A 238 18.08 -1.89 -2.08
N VAL A 239 16.87 -2.43 -1.93
CA VAL A 239 15.99 -2.82 -3.05
C VAL A 239 15.57 -1.63 -3.92
N TYR A 240 15.45 -0.42 -3.36
CA TYR A 240 15.12 0.77 -4.13
C TYR A 240 16.31 1.31 -4.93
N ARG A 241 17.55 1.11 -4.43
CA ARG A 241 18.77 1.44 -5.18
C ARG A 241 18.91 0.61 -6.46
N GLN A 242 18.60 -0.68 -6.39
CA GLN A 242 18.70 -1.60 -7.54
C GLN A 242 17.63 -1.32 -8.62
N ALA A 243 16.45 -0.84 -8.22
CA ALA A 243 15.38 -0.45 -9.15
C ALA A 243 15.74 0.80 -9.97
N ASP A 244 16.47 1.75 -9.39
CA ASP A 244 16.98 2.94 -10.09
C ASP A 244 18.15 2.61 -11.03
N GLU A 245 19.08 1.77 -10.61
CA GLU A 245 20.21 1.33 -11.45
C GLU A 245 19.73 0.53 -12.67
N SER A 246 18.73 -0.36 -12.50
CA SER A 246 18.17 -1.17 -13.58
C SER A 246 17.40 -0.32 -14.62
N ARG A 247 16.70 0.74 -14.18
CA ARG A 247 16.04 1.69 -15.07
C ARG A 247 17.02 2.62 -15.79
N ALA A 248 18.10 3.05 -15.11
CA ALA A 248 19.14 3.86 -15.74
C ALA A 248 19.88 3.12 -16.85
N LEU A 249 20.05 1.80 -16.73
CA LEU A 249 20.61 0.94 -17.78
C LEU A 249 19.63 0.73 -18.95
N ALA A 250 18.34 0.56 -18.67
CA ALA A 250 17.31 0.38 -19.71
C ALA A 250 17.03 1.64 -20.55
N VAL A 251 17.40 2.84 -20.08
CA VAL A 251 17.30 4.11 -20.83
C VAL A 251 18.57 4.39 -21.67
N ARG A 252 19.64 3.63 -21.44
CA ARG A 252 20.94 3.79 -22.14
C ARG A 252 21.23 2.70 -23.18
N GLY A 253 20.39 1.68 -23.30
CA GLY A 253 20.44 0.65 -24.34
C GLY A 253 19.31 0.84 -25.34
#